data_AF-W9XXH9-F1
#
_entry.id   AF-W9XXH9-F1
#
_cell.length_a   1.000
_cell.length_b   1.000
_cell.length_c   1.000
_cell.angle_alpha   90.00
_cell.angle_beta   90.00
_cell.angle_gamma   90.00
#
_symmetry.space_group_name_H-M   'P 1'
#
loop_
_entity.id
_entity.type
_entity.pdbx_description
1 polymer ?
#
loop_
_entity_poly.entity_id
_entity_poly.type
_entity_poly.pdbx_seq_one_letter_code
_entity_poly.pdbx_strand_id
1 'polypeptide(L)'
;MPSDILGHVLHTRPFRGFDPIPDVPPLDLDNLSSLNKYGKEIYLTSIDNVTTNPSWLLGETPDATGALRNSTACAVVVVERSHQQVDAFYFYFYSFNEGADITQVVPPLDRIFPDASPGNHFGDHVGDWEHNMIRFKEGKPTGIYFSQHGSGQACKWDDETCFSKQGERPVVFSARGSHANYPSAGQALPLGRSHIHDEALVDIADKGRIWDPVQPAYFYQYDPATDVLTPADPGTYPTDWFHFTGAWGDKKYNDSDPRQVTVPYFGLKKYENGPTGPKCKHLVRKGLMPDERPKPNMMKVLVGWYLSLYGCCLKGHSAWVVIIFTLVALAATIFVMVLTIKKVGPTLRRRLRRRRGEKGSAELNIPLLDVERAED
;
A
#
# COMPACT_ATOMS: atom_id res chain seq x y z
N MET A 1 -13.37 -12.85 -4.88
CA MET A 1 -12.50 -14.05 -4.96
C MET A 1 -11.41 -13.81 -6.00
N PRO A 2 -10.33 -14.62 -6.05
CA PRO A 2 -9.33 -14.51 -7.12
C PRO A 2 -10.00 -14.52 -8.48
N SER A 3 -9.54 -13.65 -9.39
CA SER A 3 -10.22 -13.38 -10.66
C SER A 3 -9.27 -13.53 -11.84
N ASP A 4 -9.79 -14.00 -12.98
CA ASP A 4 -9.01 -14.15 -14.20
C ASP A 4 -8.51 -12.79 -14.71
N ILE A 5 -7.20 -12.66 -14.91
CA ILE A 5 -6.56 -11.39 -15.31
C ILE A 5 -7.03 -10.96 -16.71
N LEU A 6 -7.10 -11.90 -17.67
CA LEU A 6 -7.59 -11.61 -19.03
C LEU A 6 -9.09 -11.31 -19.00
N GLY A 7 -9.87 -12.13 -18.30
CA GLY A 7 -11.31 -11.98 -18.12
C GLY A 7 -11.66 -10.60 -17.60
N HIS A 8 -10.90 -10.06 -16.64
CA HIS A 8 -11.06 -8.68 -16.20
C HIS A 8 -10.86 -7.66 -17.32
N VAL A 9 -9.75 -7.74 -18.08
CA VAL A 9 -9.49 -6.82 -19.20
C VAL A 9 -10.63 -6.84 -20.21
N LEU A 10 -11.18 -8.01 -20.53
CA LEU A 10 -12.28 -8.18 -21.48
C LEU A 10 -13.61 -7.54 -21.02
N HIS A 11 -13.79 -7.27 -19.72
CA HIS A 11 -14.96 -6.57 -19.17
C HIS A 11 -14.72 -5.06 -18.96
N THR A 12 -13.61 -4.54 -19.50
CA THR A 12 -13.24 -3.13 -19.35
C THR A 12 -13.09 -2.42 -20.69
N ARG A 13 -13.18 -1.09 -20.66
CA ARG A 13 -12.91 -0.21 -21.77
C ARG A 13 -11.95 0.90 -21.31
N PRO A 14 -10.98 1.33 -22.14
CA PRO A 14 -10.02 2.34 -21.72
C PRO A 14 -10.65 3.74 -21.68
N PHE A 15 -10.42 4.43 -20.56
CA PHE A 15 -10.81 5.82 -20.37
C PHE A 15 -9.58 6.66 -20.02
N ARG A 16 -9.57 7.90 -20.49
CA ARG A 16 -8.67 8.93 -19.98
C ARG A 16 -9.46 9.81 -19.03
N GLY A 17 -9.20 9.69 -17.73
CA GLY A 17 -10.08 10.31 -16.74
C GLY A 17 -11.50 9.72 -16.80
N PHE A 18 -12.48 10.53 -17.19
CA PHE A 18 -13.88 10.11 -17.40
C PHE A 18 -14.28 10.04 -18.87
N ASP A 19 -13.36 10.33 -19.79
CA ASP A 19 -13.63 10.33 -21.22
C ASP A 19 -13.18 9.00 -21.84
N PRO A 20 -14.05 8.29 -22.58
CA PRO A 20 -13.67 7.05 -23.26
C PRO A 20 -12.64 7.35 -24.36
N ILE A 21 -11.66 6.48 -24.53
CA ILE A 21 -10.70 6.58 -25.64
C ILE A 21 -11.35 5.95 -26.89
N PRO A 22 -11.60 6.71 -27.96
CA PRO A 22 -12.24 6.19 -29.16
C PRO A 22 -11.27 5.31 -29.97
N ASP A 23 -11.84 4.43 -30.80
CA ASP A 23 -11.14 3.66 -31.82
C ASP A 23 -9.97 2.79 -31.32
N VAL A 24 -10.05 2.31 -30.08
CA VAL A 24 -9.08 1.35 -29.54
C VAL A 24 -9.46 -0.06 -30.02
N PRO A 25 -8.51 -0.84 -30.57
CA PRO A 25 -8.76 -2.23 -30.92
C PRO A 25 -9.14 -3.05 -29.67
N PRO A 26 -9.74 -4.25 -29.84
CA PRO A 26 -9.98 -5.16 -28.73
C PRO A 26 -8.71 -5.34 -27.89
N LEU A 27 -8.84 -5.11 -26.59
CA LEU A 27 -7.71 -5.22 -25.66
C LEU A 27 -7.61 -6.64 -25.12
N ASP A 28 -6.37 -7.08 -24.97
CA ASP A 28 -6.00 -8.33 -24.33
C ASP A 28 -4.69 -8.13 -23.55
N LEU A 29 -4.06 -9.23 -23.12
CA LEU A 29 -2.81 -9.18 -22.38
C LEU A 29 -1.57 -8.96 -23.26
N ASP A 30 -1.71 -9.02 -24.59
CA ASP A 30 -0.63 -8.84 -25.57
C ASP A 30 -0.54 -7.41 -26.12
N ASN A 31 -1.54 -6.56 -25.87
CA ASN A 31 -1.59 -5.20 -26.41
C ASN A 31 -1.97 -4.09 -25.41
N LEU A 32 -2.17 -4.42 -24.13
CA LEU A 32 -2.62 -3.49 -23.10
C LEU A 32 -1.71 -2.26 -22.91
N SER A 33 -0.40 -2.42 -23.03
CA SER A 33 0.59 -1.35 -22.90
C SER A 33 0.51 -0.31 -24.01
N SER A 34 -0.13 -0.64 -25.15
CA SER A 34 -0.40 0.30 -26.23
C SER A 34 -1.22 1.51 -25.77
N LEU A 35 -1.96 1.37 -24.67
CA LEU A 35 -2.71 2.45 -24.04
C LEU A 35 -1.82 3.53 -23.40
N ASN A 36 -0.56 3.20 -23.05
CA ASN A 36 0.37 4.14 -22.44
C ASN A 36 0.64 5.38 -23.33
N LYS A 37 0.45 5.26 -24.65
CA LYS A 37 0.60 6.37 -25.60
C LYS A 37 -0.40 7.52 -25.36
N TYR A 38 -1.51 7.26 -24.68
CA TYR A 38 -2.54 8.26 -24.37
C TYR A 38 -2.22 9.09 -23.12
N GLY A 39 -1.08 8.82 -22.47
CA GLY A 39 -0.54 9.60 -21.36
C GLY A 39 -0.76 8.97 -20.00
N LYS A 40 -0.76 9.81 -18.97
CA LYS A 40 -1.06 9.42 -17.59
C LYS A 40 -2.58 9.44 -17.37
N GLU A 41 -3.04 8.78 -16.31
CA GLU A 41 -4.47 8.70 -15.94
C GLU A 41 -5.34 7.92 -16.94
N ILE A 42 -4.82 6.78 -17.39
CA ILE A 42 -5.61 5.80 -18.14
C ILE A 42 -6.22 4.79 -17.17
N TYR A 43 -7.50 4.48 -17.36
CA TYR A 43 -8.31 3.62 -16.51
C TYR A 43 -8.93 2.50 -17.34
N LEU A 44 -8.84 1.26 -16.86
CA LEU A 44 -9.61 0.13 -17.38
C LEU A 44 -11.01 0.17 -16.74
N THR A 45 -11.86 1.05 -17.24
CA THR A 45 -13.20 1.29 -16.68
C THR A 45 -14.14 0.14 -17.04
N SER A 46 -14.89 -0.35 -16.05
CA SER A 46 -15.91 -1.38 -16.20
C SER A 46 -16.93 -1.02 -17.30
N ILE A 47 -17.25 -1.98 -18.15
CA ILE A 47 -18.34 -1.86 -19.14
C ILE A 47 -19.70 -2.04 -18.45
N ASP A 48 -19.75 -2.83 -17.37
CA ASP A 48 -20.96 -3.11 -16.61
C ASP A 48 -21.17 -2.15 -15.45
N ASN A 49 -22.42 -2.07 -14.96
CA ASN A 49 -22.69 -1.37 -13.71
C ASN A 49 -22.17 -2.19 -12.51
N VAL A 50 -21.10 -1.72 -11.90
CA VAL A 50 -20.46 -2.38 -10.75
C VAL A 50 -21.40 -2.51 -9.54
N THR A 51 -22.41 -1.64 -9.40
CA THR A 51 -23.34 -1.68 -8.26
C THR A 51 -24.35 -2.83 -8.34
N THR A 52 -24.44 -3.53 -9.47
CA THR A 52 -25.30 -4.70 -9.63
C THR A 52 -24.57 -6.01 -9.38
N ASN A 53 -23.31 -5.96 -8.92
CA ASN A 53 -22.45 -7.12 -8.66
C ASN A 53 -22.40 -8.11 -9.83
N PRO A 54 -22.00 -7.67 -11.04
CA PRO A 54 -21.85 -8.58 -12.19
C PRO A 54 -20.90 -9.74 -11.85
N SER A 55 -21.18 -10.92 -12.39
CA SER A 55 -20.54 -12.18 -11.97
C SER A 55 -19.02 -12.18 -12.11
N TRP A 56 -18.47 -11.47 -13.10
CA TRP A 56 -17.01 -11.39 -13.32
C TRP A 56 -16.25 -10.64 -12.21
N LEU A 57 -16.94 -9.78 -11.43
CA LEU A 57 -16.35 -9.14 -10.24
C LEU A 57 -16.19 -10.10 -9.06
N LEU A 58 -17.01 -11.16 -9.01
CA LEU A 58 -17.04 -12.09 -7.87
C LEU A 58 -15.83 -13.02 -7.85
N GLY A 59 -15.19 -13.23 -9.02
CA GLY A 59 -14.08 -14.15 -9.22
C GLY A 59 -14.48 -15.63 -9.17
N GLU A 60 -13.49 -16.51 -9.12
CA GLU A 60 -13.68 -17.95 -9.06
C GLU A 60 -13.40 -18.48 -7.65
N THR A 61 -14.25 -19.37 -7.17
CA THR A 61 -14.02 -20.08 -5.90
C THR A 61 -13.05 -21.23 -6.13
N PRO A 62 -11.91 -21.31 -5.42
CA PRO A 62 -11.00 -22.44 -5.52
C PRO A 62 -11.67 -23.77 -5.18
N ASP A 63 -11.25 -24.83 -5.87
CA ASP A 63 -11.76 -26.16 -5.63
C ASP A 63 -11.24 -26.78 -4.31
N ALA A 64 -11.53 -28.06 -4.07
CA ALA A 64 -11.09 -28.73 -2.84
C ALA A 64 -9.56 -28.86 -2.70
N THR A 65 -8.82 -28.80 -3.81
CA THR A 65 -7.35 -28.82 -3.84
C THR A 65 -6.75 -27.41 -3.74
N GLY A 66 -7.60 -26.38 -3.81
CA GLY A 66 -7.20 -24.98 -3.84
C GLY A 66 -6.86 -24.48 -5.25
N ALA A 67 -7.07 -25.26 -6.30
CA ALA A 67 -6.82 -24.82 -7.67
C ALA A 67 -7.99 -24.00 -8.22
N LEU A 68 -7.68 -23.06 -9.11
CA LEU A 68 -8.67 -22.47 -10.02
C LEU A 68 -8.71 -23.30 -11.31
N ARG A 69 -9.90 -23.50 -11.87
CA ARG A 69 -10.10 -24.34 -13.06
C ARG A 69 -10.33 -23.53 -14.32
N ASN A 70 -10.90 -22.34 -14.19
CA ASN A 70 -11.27 -21.50 -15.34
C ASN A 70 -10.55 -20.14 -15.35
N SER A 71 -9.82 -19.80 -14.28
CA SER A 71 -9.19 -18.49 -14.09
C SER A 71 -7.70 -18.60 -13.81
N THR A 72 -6.91 -17.74 -14.45
CA THR A 72 -5.52 -17.48 -14.10
C THR A 72 -5.44 -16.15 -13.35
N ALA A 73 -5.46 -16.25 -12.01
CA ALA A 73 -5.52 -15.10 -11.11
C ALA A 73 -4.17 -14.75 -10.45
N CYS A 74 -3.09 -15.42 -10.87
CA CYS A 74 -1.76 -15.21 -10.31
C CYS A 74 -0.71 -15.00 -11.40
N ALA A 75 0.21 -14.08 -11.15
CA ALA A 75 1.43 -13.90 -11.91
C ALA A 75 2.63 -13.96 -10.96
N VAL A 76 3.56 -14.87 -11.23
CA VAL A 76 4.84 -14.98 -10.52
C VAL A 76 5.89 -14.25 -11.34
N VAL A 77 6.47 -13.20 -10.77
CA VAL A 77 7.53 -12.40 -11.41
C VAL A 77 8.80 -12.53 -10.59
N VAL A 78 9.84 -13.05 -11.23
CA VAL A 78 11.16 -13.27 -10.63
C VAL A 78 12.11 -12.16 -11.05
N VAL A 79 12.75 -11.52 -10.08
CA VAL A 79 13.73 -10.45 -10.29
C VAL A 79 15.09 -10.89 -9.75
N GLU A 80 16.08 -11.01 -10.63
CA GLU A 80 17.45 -11.30 -10.24
C GLU A 80 18.14 -10.02 -9.76
N ARG A 81 18.64 -10.03 -8.52
CA ARG A 81 19.37 -8.88 -7.93
C ARG A 81 20.88 -9.04 -8.08
N SER A 82 21.34 -10.28 -8.03
CA SER A 82 22.72 -10.70 -8.27
C SER A 82 22.69 -12.20 -8.56
N HIS A 83 23.83 -12.75 -9.02
CA HIS A 83 24.02 -14.17 -9.32
C HIS A 83 23.53 -15.17 -8.24
N GLN A 84 23.32 -14.71 -7.01
CA GLN A 84 22.90 -15.55 -5.88
C GLN A 84 21.71 -14.99 -5.10
N GLN A 85 21.12 -13.87 -5.51
CA GLN A 85 19.96 -13.29 -4.82
C GLN A 85 18.83 -12.99 -5.79
N VAL A 86 17.67 -13.54 -5.48
CA VAL A 86 16.48 -13.48 -6.32
C VAL A 86 15.29 -13.08 -5.44
N ASP A 87 14.47 -12.16 -5.94
CA ASP A 87 13.17 -11.84 -5.33
C ASP A 87 12.07 -12.43 -6.23
N ALA A 88 11.26 -13.33 -5.68
CA ALA A 88 10.10 -13.87 -6.37
C ALA A 88 8.83 -13.19 -5.83
N PHE A 89 8.13 -12.47 -6.70
CA PHE A 89 6.88 -11.80 -6.40
C PHE A 89 5.72 -12.68 -6.86
N TYR A 90 4.80 -13.00 -5.96
CA TYR A 90 3.57 -13.73 -6.22
C TYR A 90 2.44 -12.71 -6.20
N PHE A 91 2.04 -12.25 -7.38
CA PHE A 91 0.93 -11.30 -7.52
C PHE A 91 -0.40 -12.06 -7.58
N TYR A 92 -1.39 -11.54 -6.87
CA TYR A 92 -2.75 -12.05 -6.80
C TYR A 92 -3.70 -11.00 -7.34
N PHE A 93 -4.60 -11.43 -8.22
CA PHE A 93 -5.53 -10.53 -8.87
C PHE A 93 -6.97 -10.80 -8.46
N TYR A 94 -7.71 -9.72 -8.20
CA TYR A 94 -9.13 -9.74 -7.91
C TYR A 94 -9.81 -8.69 -8.78
N SER A 95 -10.96 -8.99 -9.38
CA SER A 95 -11.66 -8.04 -10.24
C SER A 95 -12.36 -6.91 -9.46
N PHE A 96 -12.52 -7.07 -8.16
CA PHE A 96 -13.15 -6.08 -7.30
C PHE A 96 -12.56 -6.18 -5.89
N ASN A 97 -12.21 -5.04 -5.32
CA ASN A 97 -11.94 -4.85 -3.91
C ASN A 97 -13.21 -4.28 -3.24
N GLU A 98 -13.73 -5.02 -2.27
CA GLU A 98 -14.78 -4.52 -1.37
C GLU A 98 -14.08 -3.94 -0.16
N GLY A 99 -14.13 -2.62 -0.01
CA GLY A 99 -13.37 -1.92 1.00
C GLY A 99 -13.86 -2.23 2.43
N ALA A 100 -13.22 -1.59 3.41
CA ALA A 100 -13.55 -1.83 4.81
C ALA A 100 -15.02 -1.48 5.08
N ASP A 101 -15.70 -2.34 5.84
CA ASP A 101 -17.04 -2.02 6.35
C ASP A 101 -16.93 -0.84 7.33
N ILE A 102 -17.83 0.14 7.24
CA ILE A 102 -17.83 1.31 8.13
C ILE A 102 -17.93 0.94 9.62
N THR A 103 -18.40 -0.27 9.95
CA THR A 103 -18.45 -0.82 11.30
C THR A 103 -17.14 -1.49 11.75
N GLN A 104 -16.20 -1.77 10.83
CA GLN A 104 -14.90 -2.39 11.10
C GLN A 104 -13.86 -1.36 11.56
N VAL A 105 -14.17 -0.65 12.64
CA VAL A 105 -13.30 0.38 13.22
C VAL A 105 -13.05 0.07 14.70
N VAL A 106 -11.82 0.27 15.16
CA VAL A 106 -11.47 0.01 16.56
C VAL A 106 -12.16 1.00 17.52
N PRO A 107 -12.59 0.56 18.72
CA PRO A 107 -13.08 1.46 19.74
C PRO A 107 -12.01 2.47 20.22
N PRO A 108 -12.39 3.73 20.50
CA PRO A 108 -13.76 4.28 20.52
C PRO A 108 -14.17 4.97 19.20
N LEU A 109 -13.39 4.80 18.12
CA LEU A 109 -13.64 5.51 16.85
C LEU A 109 -14.87 4.96 16.13
N ASP A 110 -15.25 3.72 16.40
CA ASP A 110 -16.55 3.12 16.06
C ASP A 110 -17.73 4.04 16.43
N ARG A 111 -17.65 4.77 17.54
CA ARG A 111 -18.71 5.67 18.01
C ARG A 111 -18.90 6.93 17.18
N ILE A 112 -17.97 7.26 16.30
CA ILE A 112 -18.06 8.43 15.41
C ILE A 112 -19.06 8.15 14.27
N PHE A 113 -19.46 6.89 14.09
CA PHE A 113 -20.45 6.47 13.10
C PHE A 113 -21.68 5.87 13.78
N PRO A 114 -22.50 6.67 14.51
CA PRO A 114 -23.65 6.14 15.24
C PRO A 114 -24.72 5.50 14.33
N ASP A 115 -24.77 5.94 13.06
CA ASP A 115 -25.70 5.43 12.05
C ASP A 115 -25.03 4.38 11.12
N ALA A 116 -23.82 3.92 11.45
CA ALA A 116 -23.15 2.85 10.72
C ALA A 116 -23.98 1.57 10.75
N SER A 117 -24.13 0.95 9.58
CA SER A 117 -24.77 -0.36 9.43
C SER A 117 -23.81 -1.32 8.72
N PRO A 118 -23.78 -2.61 9.11
CA PRO A 118 -23.02 -3.63 8.41
C PRO A 118 -23.40 -3.69 6.92
N GLY A 119 -22.41 -3.97 6.07
CA GLY A 119 -22.55 -4.02 4.62
C GLY A 119 -22.32 -2.66 3.93
N ASN A 120 -22.05 -1.59 4.68
CA ASN A 120 -21.71 -0.29 4.10
C ASN A 120 -20.19 -0.13 3.98
N HIS A 121 -19.64 -0.69 2.91
CA HIS A 121 -18.21 -0.69 2.61
C HIS A 121 -17.71 0.64 2.05
N PHE A 122 -16.45 1.02 2.29
CA PHE A 122 -15.82 2.22 1.74
C PHE A 122 -14.40 1.93 1.27
N GLY A 123 -13.99 2.60 0.20
CA GLY A 123 -12.73 2.32 -0.49
C GLY A 123 -12.87 1.24 -1.57
N ASP A 124 -14.10 0.96 -2.01
CA ASP A 124 -14.37 -0.02 -3.06
C ASP A 124 -13.66 0.38 -4.36
N HIS A 125 -13.06 -0.58 -5.06
CA HIS A 125 -12.50 -0.30 -6.39
C HIS A 125 -12.55 -1.52 -7.30
N VAL A 126 -12.79 -1.26 -8.58
CA VAL A 126 -12.63 -2.26 -9.63
C VAL A 126 -11.15 -2.57 -9.77
N GLY A 127 -10.84 -3.86 -9.88
CA GLY A 127 -9.50 -4.43 -9.96
C GLY A 127 -8.70 -4.28 -8.67
N ASP A 128 -7.88 -5.29 -8.37
CA ASP A 128 -7.05 -5.30 -7.18
C ASP A 128 -5.81 -6.15 -7.38
N TRP A 129 -4.66 -5.61 -6.96
CA TRP A 129 -3.36 -6.26 -7.05
C TRP A 129 -2.72 -6.29 -5.66
N GLU A 130 -2.73 -7.48 -5.07
CA GLU A 130 -2.02 -7.82 -3.83
C GLU A 130 -0.87 -8.75 -4.15
N HIS A 131 0.11 -8.88 -3.25
CA HIS A 131 1.25 -9.74 -3.49
C HIS A 131 2.04 -10.14 -2.23
N ASN A 132 2.67 -11.31 -2.35
CA ASN A 132 3.83 -11.63 -1.53
C ASN A 132 5.12 -11.43 -2.31
N MET A 133 6.21 -11.15 -1.60
CA MET A 133 7.57 -11.28 -2.15
C MET A 133 8.38 -12.21 -1.26
N ILE A 134 9.01 -13.22 -1.84
CA ILE A 134 9.93 -14.11 -1.14
C ILE A 134 11.34 -13.85 -1.67
N ARG A 135 12.27 -13.57 -0.77
CA ARG A 135 13.68 -13.35 -1.11
C ARG A 135 14.46 -14.63 -0.93
N PHE A 136 15.17 -15.04 -1.97
CA PHE A 136 16.07 -16.18 -1.98
C PHE A 136 17.53 -15.74 -1.98
N LYS A 137 18.37 -16.47 -1.27
CA LYS A 137 19.82 -16.39 -1.34
C LYS A 137 20.38 -17.80 -1.55
N GLU A 138 21.17 -18.01 -2.60
CA GLU A 138 21.76 -19.31 -2.94
C GLU A 138 20.69 -20.43 -3.00
N GLY A 139 19.54 -20.11 -3.61
CA GLY A 139 18.40 -21.03 -3.75
C GLY A 139 17.57 -21.24 -2.47
N LYS A 140 17.95 -20.66 -1.33
CA LYS A 140 17.22 -20.80 -0.07
C LYS A 140 16.43 -19.53 0.26
N PRO A 141 15.15 -19.65 0.67
CA PRO A 141 14.38 -18.49 1.09
C PRO A 141 14.93 -17.91 2.40
N THR A 142 14.93 -16.57 2.50
CA THR A 142 15.52 -15.80 3.62
C THR A 142 14.50 -14.90 4.31
N GLY A 143 13.42 -14.55 3.62
CA GLY A 143 12.31 -13.82 4.19
C GLY A 143 11.16 -13.65 3.21
N ILE A 144 10.03 -13.21 3.74
CA ILE A 144 8.79 -13.00 3.01
C ILE A 144 8.18 -11.65 3.38
N TYR A 145 7.63 -10.95 2.39
CA TYR A 145 6.82 -9.76 2.52
C TYR A 145 5.35 -10.09 2.25
N PHE A 146 4.45 -9.45 2.99
CA PHE A 146 3.00 -9.53 2.83
C PHE A 146 2.46 -8.13 2.54
N SER A 147 1.89 -7.90 1.35
CA SER A 147 1.27 -6.62 1.00
C SER A 147 0.01 -6.39 1.82
N GLN A 148 -0.19 -5.15 2.22
CA GLN A 148 -1.38 -4.70 2.95
C GLN A 148 -1.67 -3.28 2.48
N HIS A 149 -2.64 -3.15 1.58
CA HIS A 149 -3.03 -1.86 1.03
C HIS A 149 -1.81 -1.14 0.41
N GLY A 150 -1.50 0.08 0.86
CA GLY A 150 -0.35 0.86 0.40
C GLY A 150 1.01 0.49 1.04
N SER A 151 1.07 -0.51 1.91
CA SER A 151 2.28 -0.94 2.63
C SER A 151 2.25 -2.46 2.84
N GLY A 152 2.76 -2.94 3.98
CA GLY A 152 2.79 -4.34 4.35
C GLY A 152 3.62 -4.61 5.58
N GLN A 153 3.93 -5.88 5.78
CA GLN A 153 4.86 -6.34 6.81
C GLN A 153 5.76 -7.44 6.26
N ALA A 154 6.89 -7.67 6.92
CA ALA A 154 7.88 -8.65 6.50
C ALA A 154 8.31 -9.56 7.66
N CYS A 155 8.48 -10.84 7.36
CA CYS A 155 8.98 -11.86 8.27
C CYS A 155 10.33 -12.41 7.77
N LYS A 156 11.23 -12.75 8.71
CA LYS A 156 12.36 -13.63 8.38
C LYS A 156 11.82 -15.03 8.12
N TRP A 157 12.43 -15.77 7.19
CA TRP A 157 11.88 -17.05 6.74
C TRP A 157 11.76 -18.10 7.86
N ASP A 158 12.76 -18.15 8.74
CA ASP A 158 12.84 -19.10 9.86
C ASP A 158 12.12 -18.60 11.12
N ASP A 159 11.42 -17.46 11.05
CA ASP A 159 10.65 -16.94 12.17
C ASP A 159 9.24 -17.55 12.20
N GLU A 160 9.13 -18.69 12.88
CA GLU A 160 7.86 -19.41 13.10
C GLU A 160 6.89 -18.64 13.99
N THR A 161 7.34 -17.62 14.72
CA THR A 161 6.45 -16.75 15.50
C THR A 161 5.77 -15.70 14.63
N CYS A 162 6.35 -15.40 13.47
CA CYS A 162 5.84 -14.39 12.53
C CYS A 162 4.78 -14.99 11.59
N PHE A 163 5.06 -16.14 10.95
CA PHE A 163 4.15 -16.80 10.00
C PHE A 163 4.29 -18.32 10.03
N SER A 164 3.25 -19.03 9.56
CA SER A 164 3.25 -20.49 9.45
C SER A 164 3.50 -20.99 8.03
N LYS A 165 3.96 -22.24 7.92
CA LYS A 165 4.21 -22.93 6.66
C LYS A 165 3.50 -24.28 6.64
N GLN A 166 3.09 -24.74 5.46
CA GLN A 166 2.66 -26.12 5.20
C GLN A 166 3.71 -26.79 4.31
N GLY A 167 4.52 -27.67 4.91
CA GLY A 167 5.77 -28.10 4.29
C GLY A 167 6.70 -26.89 4.10
N GLU A 168 7.15 -26.66 2.86
CA GLU A 168 7.99 -25.51 2.52
C GLU A 168 7.19 -24.28 2.06
N ARG A 169 5.86 -24.40 1.92
CA ARG A 169 5.01 -23.32 1.38
C ARG A 169 4.50 -22.42 2.51
N PRO A 170 4.62 -21.08 2.40
CA PRO A 170 4.04 -20.16 3.38
C PRO A 170 2.51 -20.24 3.35
N VAL A 171 1.88 -20.10 4.52
CA VAL A 171 0.43 -19.94 4.63
C VAL A 171 0.12 -18.46 4.77
N VAL A 172 -0.74 -17.95 3.88
CA VAL A 172 -1.11 -16.54 3.82
C VAL A 172 -2.61 -16.40 4.05
N PHE A 173 -2.98 -15.42 4.87
CA PHE A 173 -4.37 -15.11 5.21
C PHE A 173 -4.76 -13.84 4.46
N SER A 174 -5.57 -13.99 3.40
CA SER A 174 -6.14 -12.86 2.67
C SER A 174 -7.31 -12.27 3.45
N ALA A 175 -7.33 -10.96 3.62
CA ALA A 175 -8.47 -10.27 4.18
C ALA A 175 -9.69 -10.39 3.27
N ARG A 176 -10.87 -10.44 3.89
CA ARG A 176 -12.15 -10.43 3.19
C ARG A 176 -12.41 -9.03 2.62
N GLY A 177 -12.63 -8.96 1.31
CA GLY A 177 -12.98 -7.73 0.61
C GLY A 177 -11.75 -6.92 0.20
N SER A 178 -10.90 -6.54 1.17
CA SER A 178 -9.71 -5.71 0.91
C SER A 178 -8.51 -6.48 0.35
N HIS A 179 -8.53 -7.82 0.45
CA HIS A 179 -7.50 -8.75 0.01
C HIS A 179 -6.10 -8.58 0.62
N ALA A 180 -5.90 -7.64 1.54
CA ALA A 180 -4.65 -7.45 2.26
C ALA A 180 -4.12 -8.79 2.82
N ASN A 181 -2.84 -9.05 2.63
CA ASN A 181 -2.21 -10.31 2.97
C ASN A 181 -1.60 -10.28 4.38
N TYR A 182 -1.90 -11.30 5.15
CA TYR A 182 -1.46 -11.43 6.53
C TYR A 182 -0.73 -12.75 6.81
N PRO A 183 0.28 -12.76 7.69
CA PRO A 183 1.04 -13.95 8.08
C PRO A 183 0.29 -14.82 9.11
N SER A 184 -0.79 -14.31 9.68
CA SER A 184 -1.67 -15.02 10.60
C SER A 184 -3.12 -14.63 10.38
N ALA A 185 -4.06 -15.41 10.90
CA ALA A 185 -5.46 -15.07 10.88
C ALA A 185 -5.79 -13.79 11.71
N GLY A 186 -4.87 -13.28 12.53
CA GLY A 186 -5.14 -12.11 13.38
C GLY A 186 -5.71 -12.46 14.76
N GLN A 187 -5.99 -11.43 15.55
CA GLN A 187 -6.46 -11.56 16.95
C GLN A 187 -7.96 -11.83 16.99
N ALA A 188 -8.43 -12.64 17.95
CA ALA A 188 -9.86 -12.82 18.16
C ALA A 188 -10.51 -11.52 18.67
N LEU A 189 -11.36 -10.92 17.86
CA LEU A 189 -12.28 -9.84 18.21
C LEU A 189 -13.74 -10.34 18.06
N PRO A 190 -14.74 -9.63 18.63
CA PRO A 190 -16.15 -10.05 18.52
C PRO A 190 -16.65 -10.22 17.08
N LEU A 191 -16.01 -9.56 16.11
CA LEU A 191 -16.36 -9.59 14.68
C LEU A 191 -15.63 -10.69 13.88
N GLY A 192 -14.72 -11.45 14.50
CA GLY A 192 -13.86 -12.42 13.82
C GLY A 192 -12.40 -12.27 14.22
N ARG A 193 -11.48 -12.88 13.46
CA ARG A 193 -10.06 -12.62 13.65
C ARG A 193 -9.62 -11.42 12.81
N SER A 194 -8.84 -10.54 13.43
CA SER A 194 -8.71 -9.16 12.95
C SER A 194 -7.27 -8.66 12.95
N HIS A 195 -6.99 -7.78 11.99
CA HIS A 195 -5.75 -7.01 11.88
C HIS A 195 -6.09 -5.52 11.80
N ILE A 196 -5.45 -4.72 12.65
CA ILE A 196 -5.62 -3.27 12.60
C ILE A 196 -4.70 -2.73 11.50
N HIS A 197 -5.28 -2.02 10.53
CA HIS A 197 -4.56 -1.26 9.51
C HIS A 197 -5.00 0.20 9.55
N ASP A 198 -4.18 1.10 8.97
CA ASP A 198 -4.45 2.54 8.94
C ASP A 198 -4.86 3.10 10.31
N GLU A 199 -4.15 2.63 11.34
CA GLU A 199 -4.28 2.95 12.76
C GLU A 199 -5.60 2.53 13.42
N ALA A 200 -6.70 2.42 12.68
CA ALA A 200 -8.04 2.25 13.23
C ALA A 200 -8.97 1.32 12.47
N LEU A 201 -8.70 1.03 11.20
CA LEU A 201 -9.54 0.14 10.40
C LEU A 201 -9.18 -1.31 10.68
N VAL A 202 -10.15 -2.20 10.56
CA VAL A 202 -10.00 -3.61 10.87
C VAL A 202 -10.20 -4.45 9.62
N ASP A 203 -9.14 -5.13 9.18
CA ASP A 203 -9.28 -6.21 8.22
C ASP A 203 -9.64 -7.51 8.94
N ILE A 204 -10.57 -8.26 8.35
CA ILE A 204 -10.96 -9.59 8.82
C ILE A 204 -10.33 -10.62 7.90
N ALA A 205 -9.48 -11.47 8.46
CA ALA A 205 -8.85 -12.57 7.73
C ALA A 205 -8.98 -13.86 8.56
N ASP A 206 -9.26 -14.98 7.92
CA ASP A 206 -9.28 -16.27 8.58
C ASP A 206 -8.83 -17.39 7.64
N LYS A 207 -8.92 -18.65 8.09
CA LYS A 207 -8.46 -19.80 7.30
C LYS A 207 -9.22 -19.96 5.99
N GLY A 208 -10.47 -19.50 5.92
CA GLY A 208 -11.30 -19.52 4.73
C GLY A 208 -11.26 -20.84 3.95
N ARG A 209 -11.42 -20.71 2.64
CA ARG A 209 -11.13 -21.74 1.64
C ARG A 209 -9.66 -21.64 1.25
N ILE A 210 -8.95 -22.77 1.20
CA ILE A 210 -7.58 -22.80 0.71
C ILE A 210 -7.54 -22.42 -0.78
N TRP A 211 -6.56 -21.61 -1.16
CA TRP A 211 -6.24 -21.29 -2.55
C TRP A 211 -4.74 -21.55 -2.76
N ASP A 212 -4.40 -22.32 -3.78
CA ASP A 212 -3.04 -22.46 -4.27
C ASP A 212 -2.86 -21.54 -5.49
N PRO A 213 -2.25 -20.37 -5.33
CA PRO A 213 -2.22 -19.35 -6.38
C PRO A 213 -1.40 -19.78 -7.60
N VAL A 214 -0.50 -20.76 -7.49
CA VAL A 214 0.30 -21.21 -8.64
C VAL A 214 -0.38 -22.28 -9.49
N GLN A 215 -1.65 -22.61 -9.19
CA GLN A 215 -2.44 -23.63 -9.90
C GLN A 215 -3.74 -23.03 -10.47
N PRO A 216 -3.71 -22.35 -11.64
CA PRO A 216 -2.54 -21.99 -12.45
C PRO A 216 -2.01 -20.58 -12.15
N ALA A 217 -0.79 -20.31 -12.64
CA ALA A 217 -0.21 -18.96 -12.68
C ALA A 217 0.57 -18.71 -13.98
N TYR A 218 0.73 -17.45 -14.32
CA TYR A 218 1.74 -17.02 -15.29
C TYR A 218 3.10 -16.90 -14.61
N PHE A 219 4.18 -17.33 -15.28
CA PHE A 219 5.53 -17.29 -14.71
C PHE A 219 6.46 -16.45 -15.59
N TYR A 220 7.17 -15.51 -14.97
CA TYR A 220 8.03 -14.58 -15.68
C TYR A 220 9.36 -14.32 -14.95
N GLN A 221 10.36 -13.95 -15.72
CA GLN A 221 11.56 -13.26 -15.28
C GLN A 221 11.50 -11.80 -15.73
N TYR A 222 11.78 -10.87 -14.84
CA TYR A 222 11.85 -9.44 -15.15
C TYR A 222 13.26 -8.90 -14.93
N ASP A 223 13.82 -8.28 -15.97
CA ASP A 223 15.08 -7.54 -15.89
C ASP A 223 14.79 -6.03 -15.73
N PRO A 224 15.03 -5.45 -14.54
CA PRO A 224 14.78 -4.04 -14.30
C PRO A 224 15.79 -3.11 -14.99
N ALA A 225 16.94 -3.61 -15.45
CA ALA A 225 17.96 -2.80 -16.13
C ALA A 225 17.58 -2.54 -17.60
N THR A 226 16.99 -3.54 -18.25
CA THR A 226 16.53 -3.44 -19.64
C THR A 226 15.02 -3.19 -19.76
N ASP A 227 14.28 -3.27 -18.65
CA ASP A 227 12.82 -3.17 -18.62
C ASP A 227 12.13 -4.22 -19.51
N VAL A 228 12.63 -5.46 -19.45
CA VAL A 228 12.14 -6.60 -20.23
C VAL A 228 11.52 -7.65 -19.31
N LEU A 229 10.26 -8.00 -19.58
CA LEU A 229 9.61 -9.17 -19.01
C LEU A 229 9.72 -10.35 -19.98
N THR A 230 10.22 -11.48 -19.51
CA THR A 230 10.39 -12.72 -20.28
C THR A 230 9.55 -13.83 -19.65
N PRO A 231 8.71 -14.55 -20.39
CA PRO A 231 7.99 -15.70 -19.84
C PRO A 231 8.98 -16.82 -19.50
N ALA A 232 8.73 -17.53 -18.40
CA ALA A 232 9.59 -18.63 -17.95
C ALA A 232 9.66 -19.78 -18.97
N ASP A 233 8.56 -20.00 -19.71
CA ASP A 233 8.53 -20.86 -20.89
C ASP A 233 8.33 -19.99 -22.15
N PRO A 234 9.34 -19.88 -23.05
CA PRO A 234 9.27 -18.99 -24.21
C PRO A 234 8.03 -19.21 -25.10
N GLY A 235 7.30 -18.12 -25.38
CA GLY A 235 6.12 -18.14 -26.26
C GLY A 235 4.83 -18.65 -25.62
N THR A 236 4.82 -18.89 -24.30
CA THR A 236 3.63 -19.42 -23.61
C THR A 236 2.71 -18.36 -23.03
N TYR A 237 3.26 -17.25 -22.51
CA TYR A 237 2.49 -16.25 -21.77
C TYR A 237 2.68 -14.84 -22.34
N PRO A 238 1.60 -14.04 -22.39
CA PRO A 238 1.65 -12.66 -22.85
C PRO A 238 2.45 -11.79 -21.88
N THR A 239 3.31 -10.91 -22.37
CA THR A 239 4.15 -10.05 -21.51
C THR A 239 3.73 -8.59 -21.48
N ASP A 240 2.97 -8.14 -22.48
CA ASP A 240 2.69 -6.72 -22.70
C ASP A 240 1.88 -6.08 -21.56
N TRP A 241 0.90 -6.82 -21.01
CA TRP A 241 0.06 -6.37 -19.90
C TRP A 241 0.84 -5.85 -18.69
N PHE A 242 2.01 -6.42 -18.40
CA PHE A 242 2.85 -6.00 -17.29
C PHE A 242 3.38 -4.57 -17.46
N HIS A 243 3.54 -4.12 -18.71
CA HIS A 243 4.01 -2.78 -19.03
C HIS A 243 2.89 -1.74 -19.05
N PHE A 244 1.62 -2.11 -18.87
CA PHE A 244 0.54 -1.14 -18.72
C PHE A 244 0.69 -0.35 -17.40
N THR A 245 0.77 0.98 -17.51
CA THR A 245 1.07 1.88 -16.38
C THR A 245 -0.17 2.59 -15.81
N GLY A 246 -1.34 2.35 -16.39
CA GLY A 246 -2.60 2.92 -15.92
C GLY A 246 -3.21 2.15 -14.74
N ALA A 247 -4.42 2.57 -14.38
CA ALA A 247 -5.24 1.94 -13.36
C ALA A 247 -5.99 0.73 -13.92
N TRP A 248 -5.88 -0.39 -13.23
CA TRP A 248 -6.67 -1.60 -13.43
C TRP A 248 -8.03 -1.42 -12.76
N GLY A 249 -8.89 -0.61 -13.35
CA GLY A 249 -10.23 -0.33 -12.84
C GLY A 249 -10.69 1.10 -13.10
N ASP A 250 -11.89 1.39 -12.60
CA ASP A 250 -12.55 2.68 -12.74
C ASP A 250 -11.73 3.84 -12.15
N LYS A 251 -11.95 5.04 -12.68
CA LYS A 251 -11.61 6.28 -11.97
C LYS A 251 -12.60 6.48 -10.81
N LYS A 252 -12.09 6.92 -9.66
CA LYS A 252 -12.91 7.37 -8.52
C LYS A 252 -14.02 8.29 -9.02
N TYR A 253 -15.25 7.95 -8.68
CA TYR A 253 -16.42 8.71 -9.10
C TYR A 253 -16.41 10.12 -8.49
N ASN A 254 -16.99 11.08 -9.23
CA ASN A 254 -17.18 12.44 -8.73
C ASN A 254 -18.17 12.45 -7.57
N ASP A 255 -18.06 13.43 -6.68
CA ASP A 255 -18.96 13.57 -5.51
C ASP A 255 -20.42 13.81 -5.90
N SER A 256 -20.68 14.23 -7.14
CA SER A 256 -22.03 14.38 -7.70
C SER A 256 -22.61 13.08 -8.28
N ASP A 257 -21.81 12.01 -8.43
CA ASP A 257 -22.31 10.73 -8.90
C ASP A 257 -23.19 10.10 -7.81
N PRO A 258 -24.43 9.65 -8.11
CA PRO A 258 -25.35 9.11 -7.11
C PRO A 258 -24.82 7.84 -6.42
N ARG A 259 -23.84 7.15 -7.00
CA ARG A 259 -23.19 5.97 -6.42
C ARG A 259 -22.08 6.35 -5.44
N GLN A 260 -21.60 7.59 -5.49
CA GLN A 260 -20.49 8.06 -4.67
C GLN A 260 -20.99 8.62 -3.34
N VAL A 261 -20.63 7.95 -2.25
CA VAL A 261 -20.87 8.42 -0.89
C VAL A 261 -19.54 8.83 -0.26
N THR A 262 -19.55 9.91 0.53
CA THR A 262 -18.37 10.36 1.29
C THR A 262 -18.69 10.43 2.77
N VAL A 263 -17.85 9.83 3.59
CA VAL A 263 -17.92 9.95 5.05
C VAL A 263 -17.51 11.37 5.46
N PRO A 264 -18.41 12.20 6.04
CA PRO A 264 -18.17 13.63 6.22
C PRO A 264 -16.92 13.99 7.06
N TYR A 265 -16.60 13.18 8.07
CA TYR A 265 -15.53 13.50 9.02
C TYR A 265 -14.13 13.07 8.56
N PHE A 266 -14.06 12.01 7.76
CA PHE A 266 -12.80 11.39 7.33
C PHE A 266 -12.54 11.54 5.83
N GLY A 267 -13.53 12.01 5.07
CA GLY A 267 -13.44 12.14 3.62
C GLY A 267 -13.33 10.80 2.90
N LEU A 268 -13.60 9.68 3.59
CA LEU A 268 -13.54 8.34 3.02
C LEU A 268 -14.60 8.20 1.92
N LYS A 269 -14.16 7.75 0.76
CA LYS A 269 -14.95 7.64 -0.46
C LYS A 269 -15.51 6.23 -0.58
N LYS A 270 -16.74 6.11 -1.09
CA LYS A 270 -17.36 4.82 -1.39
C LYS A 270 -16.56 4.08 -2.45
N TYR A 271 -16.36 4.70 -3.61
CA TYR A 271 -15.50 4.19 -4.67
C TYR A 271 -14.19 4.99 -4.78
N GLU A 272 -13.08 4.27 -4.98
CA GLU A 272 -11.75 4.81 -5.23
C GLU A 272 -11.25 4.43 -6.63
N ASN A 273 -10.08 4.96 -7.02
CA ASN A 273 -9.45 4.58 -8.28
C ASN A 273 -9.02 3.10 -8.23
N GLY A 274 -9.14 2.40 -9.35
CA GLY A 274 -8.45 1.12 -9.55
C GLY A 274 -6.92 1.26 -9.36
N PRO A 275 -6.23 0.21 -8.89
CA PRO A 275 -4.80 0.28 -8.60
C PRO A 275 -3.96 0.18 -9.87
N THR A 276 -2.71 0.62 -9.81
CA THR A 276 -1.72 0.33 -10.86
C THR A 276 -1.26 -1.13 -10.80
N GLY A 277 -0.82 -1.66 -11.93
CA GLY A 277 -0.38 -3.05 -12.07
C GLY A 277 0.95 -3.41 -11.38
N PRO A 278 1.37 -4.68 -11.48
CA PRO A 278 2.54 -5.25 -10.77
C PRO A 278 3.86 -4.49 -10.96
N LYS A 279 4.12 -3.95 -12.16
CA LYS A 279 5.32 -3.17 -12.45
C LYS A 279 5.50 -1.96 -11.52
N CYS A 280 4.41 -1.40 -11.01
CA CYS A 280 4.41 -0.26 -10.10
C CYS A 280 4.57 -0.64 -8.61
N LYS A 281 4.71 -1.92 -8.26
CA LYS A 281 4.72 -2.42 -6.87
C LYS A 281 6.13 -2.52 -6.25
N HIS A 282 7.05 -1.64 -6.67
CA HIS A 282 8.44 -1.56 -6.18
C HIS A 282 9.18 -2.90 -6.31
N LEU A 283 9.41 -3.37 -7.53
CA LEU A 283 10.06 -4.67 -7.78
C LEU A 283 11.55 -4.71 -7.43
N VAL A 284 12.19 -3.55 -7.29
CA VAL A 284 13.60 -3.41 -6.87
C VAL A 284 13.63 -2.78 -5.48
N ARG A 285 14.02 -3.55 -4.46
CA ARG A 285 14.02 -3.13 -3.04
C ARG A 285 15.34 -3.44 -2.36
N LYS A 286 15.85 -2.58 -1.49
CA LYS A 286 17.04 -2.90 -0.66
C LYS A 286 16.71 -4.04 0.31
N GLY A 287 15.60 -3.93 1.03
CA GLY A 287 15.09 -4.93 1.98
C GLY A 287 13.91 -5.74 1.44
N LEU A 288 13.19 -6.40 2.36
CA LEU A 288 11.91 -7.06 2.06
C LEU A 288 10.78 -6.02 1.88
N MET A 289 10.81 -4.99 2.71
CA MET A 289 9.89 -3.84 2.66
C MET A 289 10.22 -2.94 1.45
N PRO A 290 9.21 -2.25 0.87
CA PRO A 290 9.45 -1.16 -0.06
C PRO A 290 10.39 -0.10 0.53
N ASP A 291 11.27 0.47 -0.29
CA ASP A 291 12.26 1.45 0.17
C ASP A 291 11.63 2.83 0.44
N GLU A 292 10.55 3.15 -0.27
CA GLU A 292 9.79 4.38 -0.07
C GLU A 292 8.75 4.19 1.04
N ARG A 293 8.81 5.04 2.07
CA ARG A 293 7.77 5.06 3.11
C ARG A 293 6.53 5.78 2.58
N PRO A 294 5.32 5.29 2.90
CA PRO A 294 4.09 6.04 2.65
C PRO A 294 4.20 7.45 3.22
N LYS A 295 3.69 8.46 2.48
CA LYS A 295 3.67 9.83 2.98
C LYS A 295 2.83 9.89 4.26
N PRO A 296 3.31 10.59 5.31
CA PRO A 296 2.57 10.69 6.56
C PRO A 296 1.26 11.45 6.30
N ASN A 297 0.13 10.80 6.61
CA ASN A 297 -1.16 11.46 6.66
C ASN A 297 -1.33 12.03 8.07
N MET A 298 -1.44 13.35 8.19
CA MET A 298 -1.59 14.02 9.50
C MET A 298 -2.78 13.47 10.29
N MET A 299 -3.87 13.09 9.62
CA MET A 299 -5.03 12.48 10.29
C MET A 299 -4.65 11.12 10.90
N LYS A 300 -3.97 10.25 10.14
CA LYS A 300 -3.47 8.95 10.62
C LYS A 300 -2.57 9.10 11.85
N VAL A 301 -1.65 10.07 11.79
CA VAL A 301 -0.76 10.39 12.94
C VAL A 301 -1.58 10.79 14.16
N LEU A 302 -2.57 11.68 14.01
CA LEU A 302 -3.42 12.12 15.13
C LEU A 302 -4.27 10.97 15.70
N VAL A 303 -4.82 10.12 14.84
CA VAL A 303 -5.57 8.92 15.22
C VAL A 303 -4.69 7.95 16.01
N GLY A 304 -3.48 7.65 15.52
CA GLY A 304 -2.52 6.80 16.21
C GLY A 304 -2.13 7.34 17.59
N TRP A 305 -1.86 8.64 17.70
CA TRP A 305 -1.63 9.31 18.99
C TRP A 305 -2.82 9.17 19.94
N TYR A 306 -4.03 9.45 19.46
CA TYR A 306 -5.26 9.32 20.25
C TYR A 306 -5.45 7.90 20.78
N LEU A 307 -5.32 6.88 19.91
CA LEU A 307 -5.50 5.48 20.30
C LEU A 307 -4.43 4.99 21.27
N SER A 308 -3.16 5.42 21.12
CA SER A 308 -2.08 5.08 22.04
C SER A 308 -2.34 5.58 23.48
N LEU A 309 -2.97 6.76 23.61
CA LEU A 309 -3.33 7.35 24.90
C LEU A 309 -4.67 6.82 25.43
N TYR A 310 -5.53 6.30 24.55
CA TYR A 310 -6.87 5.86 24.92
C TYR A 310 -6.85 4.78 25.98
N GLY A 311 -6.08 3.71 25.76
CA GLY A 311 -6.02 2.57 26.69
C GLY A 311 -5.51 2.92 28.09
N CYS A 312 -4.56 3.85 28.22
CA CYS A 312 -3.95 4.19 29.51
C CYS A 312 -4.67 5.32 30.26
N CYS A 313 -5.21 6.28 29.51
CA CYS A 313 -5.36 7.63 30.04
C CYS A 313 -6.66 8.32 29.61
N LEU A 314 -7.34 7.84 28.55
CA LEU A 314 -8.56 8.46 28.04
C LEU A 314 -9.80 7.56 28.14
N LYS A 315 -9.62 6.24 28.38
CA LYS A 315 -10.72 5.29 28.55
C LYS A 315 -11.58 5.70 29.77
N GLY A 316 -12.86 5.97 29.52
CA GLY A 316 -13.82 6.39 30.54
C GLY A 316 -13.96 7.91 30.73
N HIS A 317 -13.15 8.72 30.05
CA HIS A 317 -13.30 10.18 30.02
C HIS A 317 -14.16 10.62 28.83
N SER A 318 -14.97 11.67 28.99
CA SER A 318 -15.75 12.23 27.87
C SER A 318 -14.82 12.90 26.85
N ALA A 319 -15.21 12.92 25.57
CA ALA A 319 -14.42 13.55 24.52
C ALA A 319 -14.05 15.01 24.84
N TRP A 320 -14.97 15.75 25.48
CA TRP A 320 -14.74 17.13 25.92
C TRP A 320 -13.61 17.27 26.96
N VAL A 321 -13.49 16.33 27.90
CA VAL A 321 -12.40 16.34 28.89
C VAL A 321 -11.05 16.17 28.20
N VAL A 322 -10.98 15.28 27.21
CA VAL A 322 -9.77 15.04 26.41
C VAL A 322 -9.40 16.27 25.57
N ILE A 323 -10.39 16.89 24.93
CA ILE A 323 -10.20 18.12 24.13
C ILE A 323 -9.72 19.27 25.00
N ILE A 324 -10.35 19.49 26.16
CA ILE A 324 -9.95 20.57 27.09
C ILE A 324 -8.53 20.32 27.61
N PHE A 325 -8.22 19.09 28.03
CA PHE A 325 -6.89 18.74 28.51
C PHE A 325 -5.81 18.93 27.45
N THR A 326 -6.06 18.51 26.20
CA THR A 326 -5.11 18.68 25.09
C THR A 326 -4.90 20.15 24.74
N LEU A 327 -5.96 20.97 24.71
CA LEU A 327 -5.85 22.41 24.49
C LEU A 327 -5.05 23.10 25.61
N VAL A 328 -5.28 22.72 26.88
CA VAL A 328 -4.53 23.26 28.03
C VAL A 328 -3.06 22.83 27.97
N ALA A 329 -2.76 21.57 27.65
CA ALA A 329 -1.40 21.08 27.50
C ALA A 329 -0.66 21.76 26.34
N LEU A 330 -1.34 22.00 25.21
CA LEU A 330 -0.80 22.74 24.06
C LEU A 330 -0.51 24.20 24.45
N ALA A 331 -1.44 24.86 25.15
CA ALA A 331 -1.24 26.23 25.62
C ALA A 331 -0.07 26.31 26.61
N ALA A 332 0.05 25.36 27.54
CA ALA A 332 1.14 25.30 28.50
C ALA A 332 2.50 25.05 27.82
N THR A 333 2.57 24.15 26.84
CA THR A 333 3.81 23.90 26.08
C THR A 333 4.23 25.09 25.22
N ILE A 334 3.28 25.75 24.55
CA ILE A 334 3.54 27.02 23.83
C ILE A 334 4.05 28.08 24.81
N PHE A 335 3.41 28.22 25.97
CA PHE A 335 3.83 29.17 27.00
C PHE A 335 5.26 28.90 27.51
N VAL A 336 5.60 27.64 27.81
CA VAL A 336 6.95 27.24 28.22
C VAL A 336 7.96 27.48 27.11
N MET A 337 7.64 27.18 25.84
CA MET A 337 8.50 27.48 24.70
C MET A 337 8.76 28.98 24.56
N VAL A 338 7.72 29.80 24.64
CA VAL A 338 7.84 31.26 24.57
C VAL A 338 8.68 31.79 25.73
N LEU A 339 8.47 31.32 26.96
CA LEU A 339 9.28 31.70 28.12
C LEU A 339 10.75 31.26 27.97
N THR A 340 10.99 30.05 27.46
CA THR A 340 12.34 29.52 27.21
C THR A 340 13.04 30.34 26.14
N ILE A 341 12.37 30.65 25.03
CA ILE A 341 12.91 31.54 23.97
C ILE A 341 13.19 32.93 24.53
N LYS A 342 12.30 33.50 25.36
CA LYS A 342 12.50 34.82 25.98
C LYS A 342 13.63 34.85 27.01
N LYS A 343 13.80 33.80 27.82
CA LYS A 343 14.86 33.72 28.85
C LYS A 343 16.21 33.29 28.28
N VAL A 344 16.23 32.30 27.41
CA VAL A 344 17.46 31.69 26.87
C VAL A 344 17.91 32.37 25.59
N GLY A 345 16.97 32.88 24.78
CA GLY A 345 17.26 33.55 23.51
C GLY A 345 18.28 34.69 23.59
N PRO A 346 18.21 35.61 24.57
CA PRO A 346 19.21 36.67 24.74
C PRO A 346 20.60 36.11 25.05
N THR A 347 20.68 35.08 25.88
CA THR A 347 21.93 34.42 26.30
C THR A 347 22.55 33.61 25.16
N LEU A 348 21.71 32.92 24.37
CA LEU A 348 22.12 32.18 23.18
C LEU A 348 22.60 33.15 22.08
N ARG A 349 21.90 34.27 21.86
CA ARG A 349 22.32 35.34 20.93
C ARG A 349 23.64 35.99 21.37
N ARG A 350 23.86 36.20 22.67
CA ARG A 350 25.15 36.67 23.20
C ARG A 350 26.28 35.66 22.96
N ARG A 351 26.06 34.36 23.22
CA ARG A 351 27.05 33.30 22.94
C ARG A 351 27.37 33.17 21.46
N LEU A 352 26.36 33.25 20.59
CA LEU A 352 26.53 33.20 19.13
C LEU A 352 27.28 34.43 18.61
N ARG A 353 27.00 35.64 19.11
CA ARG A 353 27.80 36.84 18.79
C ARG A 353 29.25 36.72 19.25
N ARG A 354 29.49 36.17 20.45
CA ARG A 354 30.85 35.97 20.99
C ARG A 354 31.67 34.99 20.14
N ARG A 355 31.08 33.86 19.75
CA ARG A 355 31.70 32.89 18.81
C ARG A 355 31.95 33.47 17.42
N ARG A 356 31.07 34.35 16.92
CA ARG A 356 31.25 35.01 15.62
C ARG A 356 32.34 36.08 15.65
N GLY A 357 32.51 36.77 16.77
CA GLY A 357 33.62 37.69 17.00
C GLY A 357 34.97 36.98 17.15
N GLU A 358 35.02 35.82 17.82
CA GLU A 358 36.22 34.99 17.93
C GLU A 358 36.65 34.42 16.57
N LYS A 359 35.70 33.97 15.73
CA LYS A 359 36.01 33.53 14.35
C LYS A 359 36.53 34.67 13.47
N GLY A 360 35.93 35.86 13.54
CA GLY A 360 36.39 37.04 12.77
C GLY A 360 37.78 37.54 13.20
N SER A 361 38.14 37.39 14.48
CA SER A 361 39.48 37.73 14.97
C SER A 361 40.54 36.68 14.61
N ALA A 362 40.15 35.42 14.38
CA ALA A 362 41.06 34.36 13.95
C ALA A 362 41.40 34.44 12.44
N GLU A 363 40.46 34.92 11.60
CA GLU A 363 40.72 35.16 10.16
C GLU A 363 41.56 36.42 9.90
N LEU A 364 41.59 37.40 10.81
CA LEU A 364 42.41 38.62 10.65
C LEU A 364 43.90 38.43 11.04
N ASN A 365 44.26 37.32 11.68
CA ASN A 365 45.62 37.02 12.16
C ASN A 365 46.29 35.91 11.33
N ILE A 366 46.09 35.89 10.01
CA ILE A 366 46.92 35.09 9.10
C ILE A 366 48.09 35.99 8.65
N PRO A 367 49.34 35.73 9.06
CA PRO A 367 50.50 36.49 8.59
C PRO A 367 50.70 36.23 7.09
N LEU A 368 50.84 37.29 6.28
CA LEU A 368 51.39 37.19 4.94
C LEU A 368 52.83 36.66 5.06
N LEU A 369 53.05 35.43 4.63
CA LEU A 369 54.38 34.89 4.37
C LEU A 369 54.82 35.32 2.97
N ASP A 370 56.00 35.94 2.94
CA ASP A 370 56.71 36.45 1.78
C ASP A 370 56.77 35.46 0.62
N VAL A 371 56.36 35.92 -0.56
CA VAL A 371 56.75 35.34 -1.85
C VAL A 371 57.61 36.39 -2.54
N GLU A 372 58.93 36.36 -2.28
CA GLU A 372 59.95 36.98 -3.15
C GLU A 372 61.38 36.56 -2.73
N ARG A 373 61.96 35.57 -3.43
CA ARG A 373 63.36 35.50 -3.91
C ARG A 373 63.60 34.19 -4.71
N ALA A 374 63.67 34.27 -6.04
CA ALA A 374 64.88 34.19 -6.92
C ALA A 374 65.50 32.78 -6.98
N GLU A 375 65.55 32.12 -8.15
CA GLU A 375 66.67 32.22 -9.13
C GLU A 375 68.05 32.09 -8.45
N ASP A 376 68.48 30.84 -8.21
CA ASP A 376 69.64 30.16 -8.84
C ASP A 376 69.77 28.72 -8.31
#